data_AF-A0A5B0W1N8-F1
#
_entry.id   AF-A0A5B0W1N8-F1
#
_cell.length_a   1.000
_cell.length_b   1.000
_cell.length_c   1.000
_cell.angle_alpha   90.00
_cell.angle_beta   90.00
_cell.angle_gamma   90.00
#
_symmetry.space_group_name_H-M   'P 1'
#
loop_
_entity.id
_entity.type
_entity.pdbx_description
1 polymer ?
#
loop_
_entity_poly.entity_id
_entity_poly.type
_entity_poly.pdbx_seq_one_letter_code
_entity_poly.pdbx_strand_id
1 'polypeptide(L)'
;MARKVLIQIRRGIESAIGTLAIGELGYCTDTSKLYIGATTGNVLLVAAQSSGDMLKSIYDTNNDGKVDYAANADAVPWSGVAGKPSTYPPSSHTHSEYMAKGPLTWNQLKGV
;
A
#
# COMPACT_ATOMS: atom_id res chain seq x y z
N MET A 1 -5.01 -42.15 34.69
CA MET A 1 -4.90 -40.69 34.51
C MET A 1 -4.28 -40.42 33.15
N ALA A 2 -5.01 -39.77 32.23
CA ALA A 2 -4.47 -39.45 30.92
C ALA A 2 -3.29 -38.49 31.09
N ARG A 3 -2.09 -38.89 30.64
CA ARG A 3 -0.98 -37.95 30.49
C ARG A 3 -1.46 -36.90 29.50
N LYS A 4 -1.62 -35.67 29.95
CA LYS A 4 -1.72 -34.51 29.06
C LYS A 4 -0.37 -34.40 28.35
N VAL A 5 -0.15 -35.19 27.31
CA VAL A 5 1.06 -35.09 26.49
C VAL A 5 0.87 -33.83 25.66
N LEU A 6 1.22 -32.69 26.26
CA LEU A 6 1.46 -31.46 25.52
C LEU A 6 2.65 -31.77 24.61
N ILE A 7 2.42 -31.82 23.30
CA ILE A 7 3.51 -31.78 22.34
C ILE A 7 4.19 -30.42 22.56
N GLN A 8 5.38 -30.45 23.18
CA GLN A 8 6.18 -29.24 23.38
C GLN A 8 7.01 -29.04 22.10
N ILE A 9 6.91 -27.85 21.51
CA ILE A 9 7.76 -27.43 20.38
C ILE A 9 8.88 -26.55 20.91
N ARG A 10 10.02 -26.51 20.20
CA ARG A 10 11.11 -25.59 20.57
C ARG A 10 10.61 -24.15 20.42
N ARG A 11 10.98 -23.27 21.36
CA ARG A 11 10.57 -21.86 21.33
C ARG A 11 11.65 -20.93 21.85
N GLY A 12 11.78 -19.74 21.25
CA GLY A 12 12.77 -18.73 21.64
C GLY A 12 12.79 -17.56 20.67
N ILE A 13 13.79 -16.67 20.78
CA ILE A 13 14.02 -15.64 19.75
C ILE A 13 14.59 -16.28 18.47
N GLU A 14 14.28 -15.72 17.30
CA GLU A 14 14.65 -16.33 16.01
C GLU A 14 16.16 -16.53 15.86
N SER A 15 16.96 -15.58 16.36
CA SER A 15 18.42 -15.68 16.33
C SER A 15 19.01 -16.74 17.27
N ALA A 16 18.25 -17.22 18.25
CA ALA A 16 18.73 -18.15 19.29
C ALA A 16 17.99 -19.51 19.30
N ILE A 17 17.07 -19.77 18.36
CA ILE A 17 16.35 -21.05 18.30
C ILE A 17 17.26 -22.23 17.87
N GLY A 18 18.40 -21.92 17.25
CA GLY A 18 19.38 -22.89 16.78
C GLY A 18 18.87 -23.75 15.60
N THR A 19 19.64 -24.75 15.21
CA THR A 19 19.23 -25.71 14.18
C THR A 19 18.25 -26.72 14.77
N LEU A 20 17.11 -26.88 14.10
CA LEU A 20 16.07 -27.85 14.42
C LEU A 20 16.43 -29.20 13.79
N ALA A 21 16.16 -30.29 14.49
CA ALA A 21 16.29 -31.63 13.92
C ALA A 21 15.28 -31.84 12.78
N ILE A 22 15.55 -32.75 11.86
CA ILE A 22 14.64 -33.05 10.74
C ILE A 22 13.25 -33.41 11.29
N GLY A 23 12.23 -32.63 10.92
CA GLY A 23 10.85 -32.80 11.39
C GLY A 23 10.51 -32.12 12.73
N GLU A 24 11.48 -31.54 13.43
CA GLU A 24 11.24 -30.78 14.67
C GLU A 24 10.61 -29.41 14.35
N LEU A 25 9.53 -29.06 15.05
CA LEU A 25 8.88 -27.76 14.95
C LEU A 25 9.50 -26.75 15.93
N GLY A 26 9.70 -25.52 15.45
CA GLY A 26 10.20 -24.40 16.23
C GLY A 26 9.35 -23.14 16.06
N TYR A 27 9.06 -22.44 17.16
CA TYR A 27 8.33 -21.17 17.17
C TYR A 27 9.22 -20.01 17.65
N CYS A 28 9.34 -18.97 16.83
CA CYS A 28 10.07 -17.76 17.17
C CYS A 28 9.14 -16.75 17.86
N THR A 29 9.39 -16.42 19.12
CA THR A 29 8.50 -15.57 19.94
C THR A 29 8.56 -14.09 19.60
N ASP A 30 9.65 -13.65 18.98
CA ASP A 30 9.92 -12.27 18.57
C ASP A 30 9.35 -11.96 17.18
N THR A 31 9.46 -12.90 16.24
CA THR A 31 9.01 -12.70 14.86
C THR A 31 7.72 -13.43 14.51
N SER A 32 7.18 -14.21 15.44
CA SER A 32 5.97 -15.04 15.26
C SER A 32 6.08 -16.03 14.09
N LYS A 33 7.31 -16.39 13.68
CA LYS A 33 7.58 -17.36 12.62
C LYS A 33 7.51 -18.79 13.16
N LEU A 34 7.06 -19.72 12.30
CA LEU A 34 7.15 -21.16 12.53
C LEU A 34 8.13 -21.80 11.55
N TYR A 35 9.02 -22.64 12.08
CA TYR A 35 10.01 -23.40 11.31
C TYR A 35 9.83 -24.90 11.48
N ILE A 36 10.28 -25.67 10.49
CA ILE A 36 10.56 -27.10 10.60
C ILE A 36 12.04 -27.34 10.31
N GLY A 37 12.68 -28.26 11.03
CA GLY A 37 14.01 -28.72 10.63
C GLY A 37 13.95 -29.58 9.37
N ALA A 38 14.86 -29.33 8.44
CA ALA A 38 15.11 -30.11 7.23
C ALA A 38 16.60 -30.48 7.15
N THR A 39 16.96 -31.31 6.16
CA THR A 39 18.36 -31.69 5.90
C THR A 39 19.25 -30.49 5.61
N THR A 40 18.69 -29.41 5.08
CA THR A 40 19.39 -28.16 4.76
C THR A 40 19.31 -27.10 5.87
N GLY A 41 18.78 -27.45 7.05
CA GLY A 41 18.56 -26.52 8.17
C GLY A 41 17.08 -26.15 8.36
N ASN A 42 16.83 -25.01 8.99
CA ASN A 42 15.47 -24.59 9.34
C ASN A 42 14.74 -24.06 8.10
N VAL A 43 13.58 -24.62 7.78
CA VAL A 43 12.69 -24.17 6.71
C VAL A 43 11.51 -23.41 7.30
N LEU A 44 11.21 -22.22 6.77
CA LEU A 44 10.10 -21.38 7.20
C LEU A 44 8.76 -21.95 6.69
N LEU A 45 7.82 -22.22 7.59
CA LEU A 45 6.45 -22.65 7.24
C LEU A 45 5.46 -21.50 7.27
N VAL A 46 5.60 -20.62 8.26
CA VAL A 46 4.73 -19.46 8.45
C VAL A 46 5.63 -18.26 8.66
N ALA A 47 5.62 -17.32 7.70
CA ALA A 47 6.32 -16.06 7.81
C ALA A 47 5.69 -15.16 8.87
N ALA A 48 6.43 -14.14 9.31
CA ALA A 48 5.88 -13.10 10.16
C ALA A 48 4.66 -12.49 9.45
N GLN A 49 3.51 -12.44 10.13
CA GLN A 49 2.37 -11.74 9.57
C GLN A 49 2.73 -10.26 9.47
N SER A 50 2.71 -9.72 8.26
CA SER A 50 2.75 -8.27 8.06
C SER A 50 1.45 -7.69 8.62
N SER A 51 1.52 -6.86 9.66
CA SER A 51 0.35 -6.22 10.29
C SER A 51 -0.28 -5.10 9.43
N GLY A 52 -0.17 -5.19 8.11
CA GLY A 52 -0.71 -4.19 7.19
C GLY A 52 -2.08 -4.60 6.67
N ASP A 53 -3.00 -3.63 6.56
CA ASP A 53 -4.35 -3.84 6.03
C ASP A 53 -4.37 -4.27 4.55
N MET A 54 -3.25 -4.08 3.83
CA MET A 54 -3.11 -4.33 2.40
C MET A 54 -2.24 -5.57 2.10
N LEU A 55 -2.71 -6.75 2.52
CA LEU A 55 -2.02 -8.02 2.25
C LEU A 55 -1.88 -8.28 0.75
N LYS A 56 -0.67 -8.65 0.31
CA LYS A 56 -0.33 -8.91 -1.10
C LYS A 56 -1.29 -9.92 -1.74
N SER A 57 -1.58 -11.03 -1.08
CA SER A 57 -2.46 -12.09 -1.59
C SER A 57 -3.92 -11.68 -1.81
N ILE A 58 -4.33 -10.51 -1.29
CA ILE A 58 -5.70 -9.99 -1.41
C ILE A 58 -5.75 -8.77 -2.33
N TYR A 59 -4.71 -7.92 -2.31
CA TYR A 59 -4.72 -6.62 -2.97
C TYR A 59 -3.71 -6.47 -4.11
N ASP A 60 -2.78 -7.40 -4.29
CA ASP A 60 -1.79 -7.45 -5.38
C ASP A 60 -1.79 -8.89 -5.93
N THR A 61 -2.86 -9.21 -6.65
CA THR A 61 -3.15 -10.57 -7.11
C THR A 61 -2.17 -11.01 -8.21
N ASN A 62 -1.61 -10.04 -8.95
CA ASN A 62 -0.68 -10.28 -10.05
C ASN A 62 0.80 -10.27 -9.61
N ASN A 63 1.08 -9.98 -8.33
CA ASN A 63 2.40 -9.95 -7.72
C ASN A 63 3.35 -8.90 -8.33
N ASP A 64 2.82 -7.79 -8.87
CA ASP A 64 3.60 -6.73 -9.51
C ASP A 64 4.15 -5.68 -8.51
N GLY A 65 3.79 -5.78 -7.23
CA GLY A 65 4.24 -4.88 -6.17
C GLY A 65 3.35 -3.64 -6.00
N LYS A 66 2.21 -3.59 -6.68
CA LYS A 66 1.21 -2.52 -6.58
C LYS A 66 -0.14 -3.09 -6.18
N VAL A 67 -0.92 -2.29 -5.45
CA VAL A 67 -2.32 -2.63 -5.20
C VAL A 67 -3.09 -2.58 -6.53
N ASP A 68 -3.78 -3.66 -6.88
CA ASP A 68 -4.55 -3.82 -8.12
C ASP A 68 -5.52 -2.64 -8.34
N TYR A 69 -6.22 -2.22 -7.29
CA TYR A 69 -7.13 -1.06 -7.36
C TYR A 69 -6.42 0.27 -7.63
N ALA A 70 -5.17 0.43 -7.19
CA ALA A 70 -4.38 1.63 -7.44
C ALA A 70 -3.93 1.72 -8.90
N ALA A 71 -3.87 0.62 -9.65
CA ALA A 71 -3.55 0.63 -11.08
C ALA A 71 -4.57 1.44 -11.90
N ASN A 72 -5.85 1.49 -11.45
CA ASN A 72 -6.88 2.31 -12.10
C ASN A 72 -6.57 3.81 -12.07
N ALA A 73 -5.71 4.26 -11.15
CA ALA A 73 -5.34 5.67 -11.04
C ALA A 73 -4.22 6.09 -12.03
N ASP A 74 -3.53 5.15 -12.67
CA ASP A 74 -2.45 5.46 -13.61
C ASP A 74 -2.95 6.13 -14.89
N ALA A 75 -4.18 5.80 -15.30
CA ALA A 75 -4.83 6.38 -16.46
C ALA A 75 -6.33 6.50 -16.20
N VAL A 76 -6.78 7.65 -15.72
CA VAL A 76 -8.19 7.93 -15.44
C VAL A 76 -8.85 8.55 -16.68
N PRO A 77 -9.82 7.89 -17.33
CA PRO A 77 -10.57 8.50 -18.43
C PRO A 77 -11.39 9.70 -17.95
N TRP A 78 -11.42 10.78 -18.74
CA TRP A 78 -12.25 11.95 -18.42
C TRP A 78 -13.73 11.59 -18.27
N SER A 79 -14.23 10.55 -18.93
CA SER A 79 -15.62 10.09 -18.76
C SER A 79 -15.95 9.65 -17.32
N GLY A 80 -14.96 9.15 -16.56
CA GLY A 80 -15.15 8.61 -15.21
C GLY A 80 -14.93 9.60 -14.05
N VAL A 81 -14.54 10.84 -14.33
CA VAL A 81 -14.28 11.85 -13.27
C VAL A 81 -15.61 12.47 -12.81
N ALA A 82 -15.96 12.31 -11.54
CA ALA A 82 -17.15 12.95 -10.96
C ALA A 82 -16.93 14.47 -10.76
N GLY A 83 -17.98 15.28 -10.92
CA GLY A 83 -17.90 16.74 -10.75
C GLY A 83 -17.10 17.48 -11.83
N LYS A 84 -16.69 16.77 -12.89
CA LYS A 84 -15.95 17.34 -14.00
C LYS A 84 -16.78 18.34 -14.82
N PRO A 85 -16.15 19.36 -15.44
CA PRO A 85 -16.78 20.16 -16.49
C PRO A 85 -17.35 19.30 -17.62
N SER A 86 -18.52 19.69 -18.13
CA SER A 86 -19.17 19.04 -19.29
C SER A 86 -18.34 19.15 -20.58
N THR A 87 -17.46 20.15 -20.67
CA THR A 87 -16.56 20.39 -21.80
C THR A 87 -15.14 20.58 -21.31
N TYR A 88 -14.20 19.85 -21.92
CA TYR A 88 -12.76 20.06 -21.72
C TYR A 88 -12.06 19.98 -23.10
N PRO A 89 -11.21 20.97 -23.46
CA PRO A 89 -10.95 22.21 -22.72
C PRO A 89 -12.19 23.13 -22.66
N PRO A 90 -12.25 24.10 -21.73
CA PRO A 90 -13.34 25.08 -21.69
C PRO A 90 -13.34 25.94 -22.96
N SER A 91 -14.51 26.48 -23.31
CA SER A 91 -14.62 27.46 -24.41
C SER A 91 -13.72 28.67 -24.16
N SER A 92 -13.08 29.18 -25.22
CA SER A 92 -12.30 30.41 -25.14
C SER A 92 -13.17 31.58 -24.68
N HIS A 93 -12.66 32.38 -23.76
CA HIS A 93 -13.30 33.62 -23.30
C HIS A 93 -12.27 34.76 -23.28
N THR A 94 -12.77 35.98 -23.45
CA THR A 94 -11.95 37.20 -23.43
C THR A 94 -12.24 37.99 -22.17
N HIS A 95 -11.18 38.47 -21.50
CA HIS A 95 -11.34 39.47 -20.45
C HIS A 95 -11.45 40.85 -21.10
N SER A 96 -12.65 41.42 -21.15
CA SER A 96 -12.88 42.76 -21.70
C SER A 96 -12.37 43.89 -20.79
N GLU A 97 -12.02 43.57 -19.55
CA GLU A 97 -11.56 44.51 -18.52
C GLU A 97 -10.03 44.66 -18.53
N TYR A 98 -9.43 44.88 -19.69
CA TYR A 98 -8.09 45.43 -19.70
C TYR A 98 -8.22 46.94 -19.50
N MET A 99 -7.94 47.41 -18.29
CA MET A 99 -7.54 48.80 -18.13
C MET A 99 -6.40 49.07 -19.12
N ALA A 100 -6.49 50.18 -19.86
CA ALA A 100 -5.51 50.50 -20.89
C ALA A 100 -4.09 50.41 -20.32
N LYS A 101 -3.17 49.75 -21.03
CA LYS A 101 -1.77 49.63 -20.61
C LYS A 101 -1.14 51.04 -20.61
N GLY A 102 -1.02 51.65 -19.44
CA GLY A 102 -0.51 53.01 -19.27
C GLY A 102 -0.98 53.65 -17.95
N PRO A 103 -0.58 54.90 -17.65
CA PRO A 103 -1.06 55.62 -16.49
C PRO A 103 -2.57 55.80 -16.56
N LEU A 104 -3.26 55.37 -15.51
CA LEU A 104 -4.71 55.49 -15.40
C LEU A 104 -5.05 56.90 -14.96
N THR A 105 -5.87 57.58 -15.75
CA THR A 105 -6.41 58.88 -15.36
C THR A 105 -7.53 58.68 -14.34
N TRP A 106 -7.73 59.69 -13.49
CA TRP A 106 -8.81 59.69 -12.52
C TRP A 106 -10.18 59.45 -13.19
N ASN A 107 -10.46 60.08 -14.33
CA ASN A 107 -11.73 59.91 -15.04
C ASN A 107 -11.99 58.46 -15.47
N GLN A 108 -10.94 57.75 -15.90
CA GLN A 108 -11.03 56.33 -16.29
C GLN A 108 -11.37 55.39 -15.13
N LEU A 109 -11.12 55.78 -13.88
CA LEU A 109 -11.45 54.99 -12.68
C LEU A 109 -12.86 55.27 -12.14
N LYS A 110 -13.46 56.40 -12.52
CA LYS A 110 -14.66 56.96 -11.87
C LYS A 110 -15.92 56.78 -12.71
N GLY A 111 -15.76 56.36 -13.97
CA GLY A 111 -16.86 56.17 -14.91
C GLY A 111 -17.53 57.47 -15.38
N VAL A 112 -16.79 58.59 -15.37
CA VAL A 112 -17.23 59.91 -15.90
C VAL A 112 -16.35 60.33 -17.06
#